data_AF-A0A2W0B8X1-F1
#
_entry.id   AF-A0A2W0B8X1-F1
#
_cell.length_a   1.000
_cell.length_b   1.000
_cell.length_c   1.000
_cell.angle_alpha   90.00
_cell.angle_beta   90.00
_cell.angle_gamma   90.00
#
_symmetry.space_group_name_H-M   'P 1'
#
loop_
_entity.id
_entity.type
_entity.pdbx_description
1 polymer ?
#
loop_
_entity_poly.entity_id
_entity_poly.type
_entity_poly.pdbx_seq_one_letter_code
_entity_poly.pdbx_strand_id
1 'polypeptide(L)'
;MPSPALHGTIQLQDRKILQGFGVPQMRRFIVGLTALSLAVSSCQFAVAGVSGKVMDRFERSGQVMQEMIGAPDKGIPKGMLDHARCVAVVPSLKKGGLGVGARFGHGFVTCRRGMTGSWGPVSSFKIAGGTFGFQIGLESVDVVLLFVNQRGVEKLLQDQFSLGGDASISAGPIGRTAEAGTDILLRSEIYSYARSRGLFAGVALDGARMYQDGDVNKDLYGREVKPQDILIAQKVGMPPGAAHLIGVLNKYSPRAPYVKK
;
A
#
# COMPACT_ATOMS: atom_id res chain seq x y z
N MET A 1 17.91 -36.41 -104.84
CA MET A 1 18.14 -35.15 -105.59
C MET A 1 17.06 -34.16 -105.15
N PRO A 2 17.31 -32.84 -105.01
CA PRO A 2 18.56 -32.08 -105.02
C PRO A 2 18.80 -31.24 -103.73
N SER A 3 20.00 -30.68 -103.63
CA SER A 3 20.44 -29.59 -102.73
C SER A 3 20.02 -28.22 -103.32
N PRO A 4 20.14 -27.06 -102.63
CA PRO A 4 21.45 -26.43 -102.45
C PRO A 4 21.68 -25.69 -101.12
N ALA A 5 22.97 -25.53 -100.80
CA ALA A 5 23.53 -24.61 -99.83
C ALA A 5 23.94 -23.28 -100.50
N LEU A 6 23.84 -22.16 -99.78
CA LEU A 6 24.54 -20.87 -100.00
C LEU A 6 24.72 -20.25 -98.59
N HIS A 7 25.93 -20.27 -98.00
CA HIS A 7 27.05 -19.31 -98.13
C HIS A 7 26.82 -17.98 -97.38
N GLY A 8 27.75 -17.62 -96.47
CA GLY A 8 27.99 -16.23 -96.08
C GLY A 8 28.46 -15.99 -94.64
N THR A 9 29.73 -16.28 -94.37
CA THR A 9 30.52 -16.06 -93.14
C THR A 9 30.99 -14.59 -92.98
N ILE A 10 31.53 -14.23 -91.78
CA ILE A 10 32.51 -13.13 -91.41
C ILE A 10 31.98 -12.29 -90.23
N GLN A 11 32.69 -11.86 -89.16
CA GLN A 11 34.03 -11.98 -88.51
C GLN A 11 33.81 -11.39 -87.08
N LEU A 12 34.31 -11.99 -85.98
CA LEU A 12 35.54 -11.61 -85.26
C LEU A 12 35.67 -10.12 -84.90
N GLN A 13 35.25 -9.75 -83.68
CA GLN A 13 35.80 -8.71 -82.79
C GLN A 13 34.88 -8.72 -81.53
N ASP A 14 35.29 -8.77 -80.27
CA ASP A 14 36.54 -8.34 -79.69
C ASP A 14 36.81 -9.05 -78.35
N ARG A 15 38.10 -9.10 -78.04
CA ARG A 15 38.72 -9.75 -76.89
C ARG A 15 38.53 -8.91 -75.62
N LYS A 16 38.52 -9.63 -74.48
CA LYS A 16 38.81 -9.18 -73.10
C LYS A 16 37.75 -8.31 -72.42
N ILE A 17 36.95 -8.92 -71.53
CA ILE A 17 36.81 -8.53 -70.11
C ILE A 17 36.35 -9.75 -69.31
N LEU A 18 37.21 -10.74 -69.08
CA LEU A 18 36.98 -11.77 -68.06
C LEU A 18 38.32 -12.16 -67.43
N GLN A 19 38.85 -11.28 -66.60
CA GLN A 19 39.79 -11.64 -65.56
C GLN A 19 39.43 -10.86 -64.31
N GLY A 20 38.96 -11.58 -63.29
CA GLY A 20 38.60 -11.01 -62.01
C GLY A 20 38.21 -12.07 -60.99
N PHE A 21 39.22 -12.64 -60.35
CA PHE A 21 39.21 -13.06 -58.94
C PHE A 21 38.34 -14.25 -58.50
N GLY A 22 39.00 -15.39 -58.32
CA GLY A 22 39.25 -15.95 -56.97
C GLY A 22 38.05 -16.35 -56.12
N VAL A 23 37.78 -17.66 -56.06
CA VAL A 23 36.99 -18.31 -54.99
C VAL A 23 37.83 -18.33 -53.70
N PRO A 24 37.30 -17.92 -52.53
CA PRO A 24 37.07 -18.94 -51.50
C PRO A 24 35.90 -18.70 -50.52
N GLN A 25 35.28 -19.81 -50.11
CA GLN A 25 34.75 -20.09 -48.76
C GLN A 25 33.68 -19.13 -48.20
N MET A 26 32.46 -19.32 -48.69
CA MET A 26 31.21 -18.75 -48.19
C MET A 26 30.73 -19.42 -46.88
N ARG A 27 31.59 -19.54 -45.86
CA ARG A 27 31.26 -20.21 -44.58
C ARG A 27 31.52 -19.35 -43.34
N ARG A 28 31.71 -18.03 -43.50
CA ARG A 28 31.94 -17.10 -42.39
C ARG A 28 30.92 -15.94 -42.28
N PHE A 29 30.03 -15.77 -43.26
CA PHE A 29 29.11 -14.62 -43.27
C PHE A 29 27.73 -14.87 -42.65
N ILE A 30 27.36 -16.11 -42.35
CA ILE A 30 26.06 -16.41 -41.72
C ILE A 30 26.09 -16.20 -40.18
N VAL A 31 27.28 -16.18 -39.56
CA VAL A 31 27.41 -16.02 -38.10
C VAL A 31 27.37 -14.54 -37.66
N GLY A 32 27.53 -13.59 -38.58
CA GLY A 32 27.53 -12.16 -38.25
C GLY A 32 26.13 -11.51 -38.17
N LEU A 33 25.13 -12.04 -38.88
CA LEU A 33 23.80 -11.43 -38.93
C LEU A 33 22.82 -11.92 -37.85
N THR A 34 23.10 -13.05 -37.20
CA THR A 34 22.29 -13.55 -36.06
C THR A 34 22.71 -12.95 -34.71
N ALA A 35 23.83 -12.23 -34.65
CA ALA A 35 24.32 -11.60 -33.42
C ALA A 35 23.76 -10.20 -33.16
N LEU A 36 23.18 -9.53 -34.17
CA LEU A 36 22.65 -8.16 -34.01
C LEU A 36 21.15 -8.13 -33.66
N SER A 37 20.43 -9.23 -33.83
CA SER A 37 19.02 -9.36 -33.44
C SER A 37 18.81 -9.77 -31.96
N LEU A 38 19.87 -10.06 -31.20
CA LEU A 38 19.78 -10.43 -29.77
C LEU A 38 20.06 -9.28 -28.78
N ALA A 39 20.43 -8.09 -29.25
CA ALA A 39 20.79 -6.98 -28.36
C ALA A 39 19.63 -6.02 -28.03
N VAL A 40 18.44 -6.21 -28.63
CA VAL A 40 17.23 -5.44 -28.30
C VAL A 40 16.28 -6.24 -27.39
N SER A 41 16.80 -7.26 -26.70
CA SER A 41 16.04 -7.98 -25.69
C SER A 41 15.93 -7.15 -24.42
N SER A 42 14.96 -6.25 -24.47
CA SER A 42 14.16 -5.79 -23.34
C SER A 42 14.97 -5.22 -22.17
N CYS A 43 15.29 -3.94 -22.25
CA CYS A 43 15.30 -3.09 -21.06
C CYS A 43 13.85 -3.09 -20.53
N GLN A 44 13.48 -4.15 -19.79
CA GLN A 44 12.28 -4.13 -18.98
C GLN A 44 12.59 -3.12 -17.88
N PHE A 45 12.10 -1.90 -18.04
CA PHE A 45 11.87 -1.05 -16.89
C PHE A 45 11.00 -1.89 -15.96
N ALA A 46 11.59 -2.45 -14.90
CA ALA A 46 10.84 -3.03 -13.82
C ALA A 46 10.01 -1.89 -13.24
N VAL A 47 8.77 -1.75 -13.73
CA VAL A 47 7.77 -0.97 -13.02
C VAL A 47 7.64 -1.70 -11.69
N ALA A 48 8.24 -1.13 -10.64
CA ALA A 48 8.10 -1.63 -9.29
C ALA A 48 6.61 -1.51 -8.94
N GLY A 49 5.86 -2.57 -9.26
CA GLY A 49 4.45 -2.67 -8.91
C GLY A 49 4.34 -2.84 -7.40
N VAL A 50 3.30 -2.24 -6.82
CA VAL A 50 2.94 -2.47 -5.41
C VAL A 50 2.79 -3.97 -5.16
N SER A 51 3.49 -4.49 -4.15
CA SER A 51 3.45 -5.92 -3.82
C SER A 51 2.01 -6.40 -3.58
N GLY A 52 1.66 -7.59 -4.06
CA GLY A 52 0.34 -8.21 -3.82
C GLY A 52 -0.02 -8.28 -2.33
N LYS A 53 0.97 -8.47 -1.44
CA LYS A 53 0.76 -8.47 0.02
C LYS A 53 0.26 -7.12 0.56
N VAL A 54 0.66 -6.01 -0.07
CA VAL A 54 0.22 -4.66 0.30
C VAL A 54 -1.22 -4.44 -0.19
N MET A 55 -1.56 -4.93 -1.39
CA MET A 55 -2.93 -4.91 -1.90
C MET A 55 -3.88 -5.73 -1.05
N ASP A 56 -3.50 -6.96 -0.69
CA ASP A 56 -4.27 -7.83 0.22
C ASP A 56 -4.50 -7.16 1.58
N ARG A 57 -3.51 -6.40 2.05
CA ARG A 57 -3.62 -5.65 3.30
C ARG A 57 -4.64 -4.51 3.18
N PHE A 58 -4.70 -3.80 2.04
CA PHE A 58 -5.70 -2.74 1.83
C PHE A 58 -7.12 -3.29 1.86
N GLU A 59 -7.34 -4.39 1.15
CA GLU A 59 -8.62 -5.08 1.11
C GLU A 59 -9.02 -5.52 2.53
N ARG A 60 -8.12 -6.18 3.26
CA ARG A 60 -8.36 -6.56 4.67
C ARG A 60 -8.62 -5.36 5.57
N SER A 61 -7.92 -4.24 5.39
CA SER A 61 -8.19 -3.02 6.16
C SER A 61 -9.60 -2.47 5.89
N GLY A 62 -10.06 -2.53 4.63
CA GLY A 62 -11.43 -2.17 4.27
C GLY A 62 -12.48 -3.08 4.92
N GLN A 63 -12.24 -4.40 4.88
CA GLN A 63 -13.08 -5.39 5.55
C GLN A 63 -13.14 -5.16 7.06
N VAL A 64 -12.00 -4.98 7.72
CA VAL A 64 -11.92 -4.69 9.16
C VAL A 64 -12.75 -3.45 9.51
N MET A 65 -12.58 -2.34 8.79
CA MET A 65 -13.38 -1.14 9.05
C MET A 65 -14.87 -1.37 8.82
N GLN A 66 -15.23 -2.07 7.74
CA GLN A 66 -16.62 -2.34 7.40
C GLN A 66 -17.30 -3.16 8.50
N GLU A 67 -16.65 -4.20 8.99
CA GLU A 67 -17.20 -5.06 10.01
C GLU A 67 -17.21 -4.41 11.40
N MET A 68 -16.18 -3.62 11.75
CA MET A 68 -16.12 -2.94 13.04
C MET A 68 -17.07 -1.75 13.13
N ILE A 69 -17.34 -1.03 12.04
CA ILE A 69 -18.39 0.00 12.03
C ILE A 69 -19.79 -0.64 11.93
N GLY A 70 -19.92 -1.74 11.20
CA GLY A 70 -21.19 -2.44 11.00
C GLY A 70 -21.69 -3.23 12.22
N ALA A 71 -20.88 -3.39 13.27
CA ALA A 71 -21.24 -4.14 14.48
C ALA A 71 -22.04 -3.26 15.47
N PRO A 72 -23.37 -3.46 15.62
CA PRO A 72 -24.26 -2.47 16.24
C PRO A 72 -23.94 -2.12 17.70
N ASP A 73 -23.54 -3.11 18.52
CA ASP A 73 -23.37 -2.95 19.97
C ASP A 73 -21.94 -3.21 20.45
N LYS A 74 -21.06 -3.65 19.55
CA LYS A 74 -19.69 -4.07 19.87
C LYS A 74 -18.63 -3.35 19.03
N GLY A 75 -19.08 -2.62 18.01
CA GLY A 75 -18.25 -1.92 17.06
C GLY A 75 -17.80 -0.53 17.49
N ILE A 76 -17.22 0.18 16.54
CA ILE A 76 -16.83 1.58 16.68
C ILE A 76 -18.12 2.43 16.63
N PRO A 77 -18.49 3.15 17.70
CA PRO A 77 -19.65 4.02 17.67
C PRO A 77 -19.48 5.12 16.61
N LYS A 78 -20.58 5.50 15.96
CA LYS A 78 -20.56 6.52 14.92
C LYS A 78 -20.02 7.84 15.46
N GLY A 79 -20.44 8.23 16.66
CA GLY A 79 -19.95 9.45 17.31
C GLY A 79 -18.43 9.48 17.45
N MET A 80 -17.78 8.34 17.72
CA MET A 80 -16.32 8.26 17.82
C MET A 80 -15.64 8.41 16.46
N LEU A 81 -16.17 7.76 15.43
CA LEU A 81 -15.67 7.90 14.05
C LEU A 81 -15.84 9.34 13.54
N ASP A 82 -16.96 9.99 13.87
CA ASP A 82 -17.28 11.36 13.47
C ASP A 82 -16.30 12.38 14.09
N HIS A 83 -15.69 12.08 15.23
CA HIS A 83 -14.66 12.93 15.86
C HIS A 83 -13.22 12.56 15.47
N ALA A 84 -12.99 11.40 14.86
CA ALA A 84 -11.66 10.96 14.44
C ALA A 84 -11.09 11.85 13.33
N ARG A 85 -9.93 12.46 13.57
CA ARG A 85 -9.16 13.22 12.56
C ARG A 85 -8.36 12.30 11.65
N CYS A 86 -7.81 11.24 12.22
CA CYS A 86 -7.15 10.17 11.48
C CYS A 86 -7.64 8.81 11.98
N VAL A 87 -7.70 7.85 11.07
CA VAL A 87 -8.05 6.46 11.35
C VAL A 87 -6.89 5.61 10.88
N ALA A 88 -6.35 4.79 11.78
CA ALA A 88 -5.34 3.81 11.46
C ALA A 88 -5.91 2.40 11.65
N VAL A 89 -5.63 1.51 10.71
CA VAL A 89 -6.18 0.16 10.66
C VAL A 89 -5.03 -0.83 10.52
N VAL A 90 -4.94 -1.77 11.46
CA VAL A 90 -3.97 -2.88 11.44
C VAL A 90 -4.74 -4.18 11.33
N PRO A 91 -4.91 -4.73 10.10
CA PRO A 91 -5.49 -6.04 9.95
C PRO A 91 -4.51 -7.09 10.46
N SER A 92 -5.00 -8.08 11.22
CA SER A 92 -4.25 -9.24 11.67
C SER A 92 -2.96 -8.92 12.43
N LEU A 93 -3.00 -7.97 13.38
CA LEU A 93 -1.93 -7.74 14.35
C LEU A 93 -1.60 -9.06 15.04
N LYS A 94 -0.38 -9.55 14.83
CA LYS A 94 0.09 -10.81 15.42
C LYS A 94 0.51 -10.54 16.85
N LYS A 95 0.14 -11.44 17.75
CA LYS A 95 0.50 -11.40 19.15
C LYS A 95 0.81 -12.81 19.61
N GLY A 96 1.90 -13.01 20.32
CA GLY A 96 2.17 -14.31 20.93
C GLY A 96 3.39 -14.32 21.82
N GLY A 97 3.47 -15.33 22.67
CA GLY A 97 4.55 -15.52 23.64
C GLY A 97 4.31 -16.67 24.60
N LEU A 98 5.30 -16.92 25.44
CA LEU A 98 5.21 -17.81 26.62
C LEU A 98 5.76 -17.01 27.81
N GLY A 99 4.87 -16.34 28.55
CA GLY A 99 5.21 -15.43 29.66
C GLY A 99 5.64 -14.03 29.22
N VAL A 100 6.62 -13.95 28.31
CA VAL A 100 6.98 -12.72 27.59
C VAL A 100 6.60 -12.91 26.12
N GLY A 101 5.82 -11.97 25.58
CA GLY A 101 5.36 -12.01 24.21
C GLY A 101 5.77 -10.79 23.42
N ALA A 102 5.55 -10.89 22.11
CA ALA A 102 5.70 -9.79 21.19
C ALA A 102 4.41 -9.61 20.40
N ARG A 103 4.17 -8.38 19.97
CA ARG A 103 3.17 -8.04 18.98
C ARG A 103 3.81 -7.35 17.79
N PHE A 104 3.34 -7.67 16.60
CA PHE A 104 3.82 -7.08 15.37
C PHE A 104 2.71 -7.04 14.31
N GLY A 105 2.62 -5.94 13.57
CA GLY A 105 1.66 -5.81 12.48
C GLY A 105 1.94 -4.60 11.61
N HIS A 106 1.32 -4.61 10.44
CA HIS A 106 1.39 -3.52 9.48
C HIS A 106 -0.01 -3.00 9.23
N GLY A 107 -0.11 -1.69 9.03
CA GLY A 107 -1.38 -1.05 8.83
C GLY A 107 -1.29 0.17 7.94
N PHE A 108 -2.45 0.80 7.81
CA PHE A 108 -2.66 1.97 6.98
C PHE A 108 -3.37 3.04 7.78
N VAL A 109 -2.89 4.27 7.70
CA VAL A 109 -3.50 5.44 8.32
C VAL A 109 -3.92 6.43 7.25
N THR A 110 -5.11 6.99 7.40
CA THR A 110 -5.61 8.11 6.60
C THR A 110 -6.12 9.21 7.52
N CYS A 111 -5.98 10.44 7.08
CA CYS A 111 -6.51 11.60 7.77
C CYS A 111 -7.54 12.30 6.89
N ARG A 112 -8.62 12.77 7.52
CA ARG A 112 -9.64 13.55 6.81
C ARG A 112 -9.21 14.99 6.62
N ARG A 113 -9.70 15.59 5.53
CA ARG A 113 -9.50 17.02 5.27
C ARG A 113 -10.42 17.85 6.16
N GLY A 114 -9.85 18.43 7.22
CA GLY A 114 -10.65 19.10 8.26
C GLY A 114 -11.52 18.11 9.03
N MET A 115 -12.55 18.58 9.74
CA MET A 115 -13.43 17.69 10.52
C MET A 115 -14.57 17.10 9.68
N THR A 116 -14.77 17.57 8.46
CA THR A 116 -16.03 17.34 7.70
C THR A 116 -15.80 17.05 6.23
N GLY A 117 -14.54 17.02 5.80
CA GLY A 117 -14.16 16.66 4.44
C GLY A 117 -13.95 15.15 4.27
N SER A 118 -13.69 14.77 3.03
CA SER A 118 -13.36 13.39 2.65
C SER A 118 -12.09 12.90 3.35
N TRP A 119 -11.99 11.58 3.50
CA TRP A 119 -10.75 10.92 3.87
C TRP A 119 -9.70 11.09 2.77
N GLY A 120 -8.47 11.42 3.18
CA GLY A 120 -7.36 11.70 2.28
C GLY A 120 -6.57 10.45 1.89
N PRO A 121 -5.41 10.64 1.22
CA PRO A 121 -4.47 9.58 0.92
C PRO A 121 -4.01 8.79 2.15
N VAL A 122 -3.41 7.63 1.91
CA VAL A 122 -3.06 6.67 2.95
C VAL A 122 -1.55 6.59 3.14
N SER A 123 -1.08 6.62 4.39
CA SER A 123 0.29 6.28 4.75
C SER A 123 0.34 4.88 5.38
N SER A 124 1.34 4.09 5.04
CA SER A 124 1.65 2.82 5.68
C SER A 124 2.42 3.03 7.00
N PHE A 125 2.21 2.14 7.96
CA PHE A 125 2.92 2.11 9.24
C PHE A 125 3.07 0.68 9.76
N LYS A 126 3.94 0.51 10.75
CA LYS A 126 4.16 -0.75 11.49
C LYS A 126 3.90 -0.53 12.97
N ILE A 127 3.38 -1.54 13.66
CA ILE A 127 3.33 -1.60 15.13
C ILE A 127 4.22 -2.73 15.59
N ALA A 128 5.05 -2.48 16.59
CA ALA A 128 5.83 -3.50 17.27
C ALA A 128 5.89 -3.22 18.78
N GLY A 129 5.86 -4.25 19.62
CA GLY A 129 6.02 -4.06 21.07
C GLY A 129 6.07 -5.35 21.84
N GLY A 130 6.64 -5.30 23.05
CA GLY A 130 6.54 -6.39 24.01
C GLY A 130 5.14 -6.47 24.62
N THR A 131 4.75 -7.66 25.07
CA THR A 131 3.56 -7.89 25.88
C THR A 131 3.95 -8.71 27.11
N PHE A 132 3.57 -8.28 28.30
CA PHE A 132 3.77 -9.04 29.53
C PHE A 132 2.47 -9.75 29.92
N GLY A 133 2.50 -11.06 30.12
CA GLY A 133 1.36 -11.82 30.62
C GLY A 133 1.38 -13.32 30.34
N PHE A 134 0.55 -14.07 31.07
CA PHE A 134 0.32 -15.53 30.92
C PHE A 134 -0.39 -15.93 29.61
N GLN A 135 -0.29 -15.12 28.55
CA GLN A 135 -0.88 -15.43 27.26
C GLN A 135 0.01 -16.46 26.55
N ILE A 136 -0.35 -17.72 26.72
CA ILE A 136 0.20 -18.86 25.97
C ILE A 136 -0.56 -18.94 24.66
N GLY A 137 0.12 -18.67 23.55
CA GLY A 137 -0.42 -18.91 22.22
C GLY A 137 -0.07 -17.85 21.19
N LEU A 138 -0.53 -18.09 19.96
CA LEU A 138 -0.44 -17.15 18.85
C LEU A 138 -1.85 -16.68 18.50
N GLU A 139 -2.06 -15.37 18.62
CA GLU A 139 -3.30 -14.68 18.32
C GLU A 139 -3.12 -13.74 17.13
N SER A 140 -4.21 -13.48 16.43
CA SER A 140 -4.29 -12.46 15.38
C SER A 140 -5.52 -11.61 15.67
N VAL A 141 -5.30 -10.31 15.81
CA VAL A 141 -6.33 -9.38 16.21
C VAL A 141 -6.37 -8.22 15.21
N ASP A 142 -7.56 -7.85 14.77
CA ASP A 142 -7.75 -6.66 13.96
C ASP A 142 -7.85 -5.46 14.89
N VAL A 143 -7.12 -4.39 14.58
CA VAL A 143 -7.03 -3.18 15.41
C VAL A 143 -7.38 -1.95 14.59
N VAL A 144 -8.18 -1.08 15.18
CA VAL A 144 -8.45 0.27 14.66
C VAL A 144 -8.07 1.28 15.73
N LEU A 145 -7.34 2.32 15.32
CA LEU A 145 -6.96 3.46 16.16
C LEU A 145 -7.61 4.72 15.61
N LEU A 146 -8.30 5.45 16.47
CA LEU A 146 -8.89 6.75 16.17
C LEU A 146 -8.05 7.85 16.83
N PHE A 147 -7.45 8.70 16.01
CA PHE A 147 -6.74 9.89 16.47
C PHE A 147 -7.73 11.06 16.51
N VAL A 148 -8.11 11.51 17.69
CA VAL A 148 -9.26 12.42 17.85
C VAL A 148 -8.86 13.91 17.98
N ASN A 149 -7.61 14.18 18.34
CA ASN A 149 -7.11 15.54 18.53
C ASN A 149 -5.80 15.80 17.75
N GLN A 150 -5.41 17.07 17.68
CA GLN A 150 -4.27 17.50 16.88
C GLN A 150 -2.95 16.91 17.38
N ARG A 151 -2.77 16.80 18.70
CA ARG A 151 -1.57 16.21 19.31
C ARG A 151 -1.37 14.76 18.86
N GLY A 152 -2.44 13.95 18.84
CA GLY A 152 -2.38 12.58 18.32
C GLY A 152 -1.98 12.55 16.84
N VAL A 153 -2.51 13.46 16.02
CA VAL A 153 -2.16 13.54 14.58
C VAL A 153 -0.70 13.92 14.38
N GLU A 154 -0.15 14.81 15.18
CA GLU A 154 1.27 15.21 15.10
C GLU A 154 2.23 14.05 15.37
N LYS A 155 1.83 13.07 16.20
CA LYS A 155 2.62 11.85 16.44
C LYS A 155 2.80 11.03 15.17
N LEU A 156 1.81 11.02 14.27
CA LEU A 156 1.90 10.32 12.97
C LEU A 156 3.00 10.87 12.06
N LEU A 157 3.45 12.10 12.31
CA LEU A 157 4.48 12.77 11.52
C LEU A 157 5.89 12.44 11.99
N GLN A 158 6.03 11.83 13.17
CA GLN A 158 7.31 11.38 13.72
C GLN A 158 7.68 10.02 13.15
N ASP A 159 8.99 9.75 13.02
CA ASP A 159 9.49 8.47 12.50
C ASP A 159 8.96 7.27 13.29
N GLN A 160 8.86 7.44 14.61
CA GLN A 160 8.24 6.50 15.53
C GLN A 160 7.71 7.22 16.78
N PHE A 161 6.74 6.61 17.47
CA PHE A 161 6.32 7.02 18.81
C PHE A 161 5.74 5.85 19.59
N SER A 162 5.78 5.93 20.91
CA SER A 162 5.21 4.94 21.83
C SER A 162 3.75 5.24 22.17
N LEU A 163 2.91 4.21 22.07
CA LEU A 163 1.52 4.22 22.50
C LEU A 163 1.49 4.02 24.02
N GLY A 164 0.84 4.94 24.74
CA GLY A 164 0.80 4.97 26.20
C GLY A 164 2.01 5.65 26.85
N GLY A 165 3.06 5.96 26.09
CA GLY A 165 4.22 6.73 26.54
C GLY A 165 4.23 8.14 25.94
N ASP A 166 4.48 8.24 24.63
CA ASP A 166 4.53 9.51 23.90
C ASP A 166 3.14 10.02 23.52
N ALA A 167 2.18 9.13 23.29
CA ALA A 167 0.81 9.45 22.95
C ALA A 167 -0.15 8.72 23.88
N SER A 168 -1.10 9.43 24.49
CA SER A 168 -2.08 8.78 25.36
C SER A 168 -3.06 7.94 24.55
N ILE A 169 -3.22 6.67 24.94
CA ILE A 169 -4.10 5.72 24.28
C ILE A 169 -5.08 5.13 25.29
N SER A 170 -6.31 4.86 24.87
CA SER A 170 -7.29 4.16 25.70
C SER A 170 -8.22 3.30 24.85
N ALA A 171 -8.77 2.25 25.46
CA ALA A 171 -9.84 1.51 24.82
C ALA A 171 -11.03 2.44 24.54
N GLY A 172 -11.54 2.39 23.31
CA GLY A 172 -12.67 3.18 22.88
C GLY A 172 -13.98 2.73 23.54
N PRO A 173 -14.93 3.65 23.77
CA PRO A 173 -16.26 3.28 24.22
C PRO A 173 -16.96 2.42 23.16
N ILE A 174 -17.75 1.43 23.59
CA ILE A 174 -18.50 0.52 22.71
C ILE A 174 -20.00 0.59 23.02
N GLY A 175 -20.82 0.37 22.00
CA GLY A 175 -22.28 0.37 22.12
C GLY A 175 -22.94 1.74 21.91
N ARG A 176 -24.25 1.71 21.65
CA ARG A 176 -25.03 2.89 21.22
C ARG A 176 -25.19 3.99 22.28
N THR A 177 -25.08 3.65 23.56
CA THR A 177 -25.18 4.60 24.68
C THR A 177 -23.84 5.25 25.05
N ALA A 178 -22.75 4.76 24.46
CA ALA A 178 -21.40 5.17 24.81
C ALA A 178 -20.96 6.48 24.11
N GLU A 179 -21.84 7.04 23.24
CA GLU A 179 -21.65 8.30 22.52
C GLU A 179 -21.97 9.55 23.37
N ALA A 180 -22.42 9.37 24.62
CA ALA A 180 -22.86 10.45 25.49
C ALA A 180 -21.70 11.07 26.29
N GLY A 181 -20.91 11.93 25.65
CA GLY A 181 -20.06 12.89 26.36
C GLY A 181 -18.82 13.34 25.60
N THR A 182 -18.67 14.67 25.44
CA THR A 182 -17.43 15.31 24.96
C THR A 182 -16.25 15.01 25.87
N ASP A 183 -16.50 14.76 27.16
CA ASP A 183 -15.49 14.42 28.15
C ASP A 183 -14.71 13.16 27.81
N ILE A 184 -15.34 12.19 27.11
CA ILE A 184 -14.63 11.00 26.67
C ILE A 184 -13.51 11.43 25.74
N LEU A 185 -13.78 12.22 24.70
CA LEU A 185 -12.80 12.66 23.69
C LEU A 185 -11.62 13.47 24.24
N LEU A 186 -11.74 14.01 25.47
CA LEU A 186 -10.68 14.77 26.13
C LEU A 186 -9.70 13.90 26.92
N ARG A 187 -10.02 12.62 27.18
CA ARG A 187 -9.22 11.74 28.04
C ARG A 187 -7.95 11.25 27.35
N SER A 188 -8.01 11.02 26.05
CA SER A 188 -6.93 10.36 25.31
C SER A 188 -6.75 10.94 23.92
N GLU A 189 -5.51 10.93 23.44
CA GLU A 189 -5.19 11.35 22.07
C GLU A 189 -5.62 10.30 21.04
N ILE A 190 -5.59 9.03 21.45
CA ILE A 190 -5.87 7.86 20.62
C ILE A 190 -6.89 6.96 21.31
N TYR A 191 -7.92 6.54 20.59
CA TYR A 191 -8.82 5.46 21.02
C TYR A 191 -8.58 4.19 20.23
N SER A 192 -8.39 3.07 20.92
CA SER A 192 -8.20 1.76 20.30
C SER A 192 -9.46 0.91 20.36
N TYR A 193 -9.73 0.24 19.25
CA TYR A 193 -10.73 -0.80 19.12
C TYR A 193 -10.04 -2.03 18.58
N ALA A 194 -10.38 -3.20 19.11
CA ALA A 194 -9.81 -4.43 18.62
C ALA A 194 -10.82 -5.57 18.60
N ARG A 195 -10.62 -6.49 17.66
CA ARG A 195 -11.49 -7.63 17.43
C ARG A 195 -10.67 -8.86 17.06
N SER A 196 -10.98 -9.98 17.69
CA SER A 196 -10.44 -11.30 17.35
C SER A 196 -11.58 -12.29 17.16
N ARG A 197 -11.67 -12.95 15.99
CA ARG A 197 -12.66 -14.01 15.71
C ARG A 197 -14.10 -13.67 16.11
N GLY A 198 -14.53 -12.42 15.91
CA GLY A 198 -15.88 -11.95 16.25
C GLY A 198 -16.07 -11.48 17.69
N LEU A 199 -15.08 -11.67 18.56
CA LEU A 199 -15.04 -11.08 19.90
C LEU A 199 -14.36 -9.71 19.85
N PHE A 200 -15.10 -8.68 20.23
CA PHE A 200 -14.56 -7.34 20.42
C PHE A 200 -14.02 -7.24 21.84
N ALA A 201 -12.75 -6.91 21.96
CA ALA A 201 -12.07 -6.74 23.24
C ALA A 201 -11.09 -5.59 23.10
N GLY A 202 -10.95 -4.77 24.14
CA GLY A 202 -9.84 -3.83 24.18
C GLY A 202 -8.52 -4.58 24.11
N VAL A 203 -7.68 -4.30 23.10
CA VAL A 203 -6.28 -4.73 23.13
C VAL A 203 -5.49 -3.65 23.83
N ALA A 204 -4.78 -4.03 24.89
CA ALA A 204 -3.77 -3.17 25.50
C ALA A 204 -2.69 -2.90 24.46
N LEU A 205 -2.70 -1.67 23.93
CA LEU A 205 -1.70 -1.19 22.99
C LEU A 205 -0.59 -0.39 23.68
N ASP A 206 -0.76 -0.11 24.96
CA ASP A 206 0.25 0.50 25.83
C ASP A 206 1.58 -0.25 25.77
N GLY A 207 2.66 0.51 25.62
CA GLY A 207 4.02 0.01 25.49
C GLY A 207 4.40 -0.50 24.09
N ALA A 208 3.47 -0.52 23.12
CA ALA A 208 3.85 -0.70 21.72
C ALA A 208 4.39 0.60 21.12
N ARG A 209 5.19 0.48 20.07
CA ARG A 209 5.64 1.58 19.23
C ARG A 209 5.03 1.47 17.85
N MET A 210 4.66 2.62 17.31
CA MET A 210 4.25 2.76 15.92
C MET A 210 5.38 3.41 15.13
N TYR A 211 5.66 2.89 13.94
CA TYR A 211 6.74 3.32 13.05
C TYR A 211 6.18 3.66 11.69
N GLN A 212 6.70 4.71 11.05
CA GLN A 212 6.41 4.96 9.64
C GLN A 212 6.95 3.81 8.77
N ASP A 213 6.22 3.45 7.72
CA ASP A 213 6.66 2.44 6.75
C ASP A 213 7.04 3.12 5.43
N GLY A 214 8.17 3.81 5.45
CA GLY A 214 8.66 4.62 4.33
C GLY A 214 8.88 3.83 3.04
N ASP A 215 9.33 2.57 3.15
CA ASP A 215 9.52 1.68 2.00
C ASP A 215 8.20 1.36 1.32
N VAL A 216 7.17 0.98 2.09
CA VAL A 216 5.83 0.73 1.52
C VAL A 216 5.24 2.02 0.97
N ASN A 217 5.43 3.17 1.62
CA ASN A 217 5.01 4.45 1.06
C ASN A 217 5.70 4.74 -0.28
N LYS A 218 7.01 4.48 -0.39
CA LYS A 218 7.77 4.63 -1.63
C LYS A 218 7.21 3.74 -2.74
N ASP A 219 6.91 2.49 -2.42
CA ASP A 219 6.30 1.54 -3.37
C ASP A 219 4.91 2.01 -3.81
N LEU A 220 4.09 2.53 -2.90
CA LEU A 220 2.73 3.01 -3.19
C LEU A 220 2.71 4.25 -4.09
N TYR A 221 3.68 5.15 -3.92
CA TYR A 221 3.70 6.44 -4.59
C TYR A 221 4.75 6.57 -5.70
N GLY A 222 5.56 5.53 -5.90
CA GLY A 222 6.65 5.50 -6.89
C GLY A 222 7.83 6.43 -6.58
N ARG A 223 7.83 7.07 -5.41
CA ARG A 223 8.86 8.00 -4.94
C ARG A 223 8.82 8.13 -3.43
N GLU A 224 9.89 8.62 -2.83
CA GLU A 224 9.89 8.93 -1.40
C GLU A 224 8.92 10.10 -1.12
N VAL A 225 7.97 9.83 -0.22
CA VAL A 225 6.99 10.81 0.25
C VAL A 225 6.86 10.67 1.77
N LYS A 226 6.98 11.79 2.48
CA LYS A 226 6.85 11.83 3.94
C LYS A 226 5.37 11.78 4.34
N PRO A 227 5.02 11.19 5.51
CA PRO A 227 3.63 11.19 5.99
C PRO A 227 3.01 12.56 6.13
N GLN A 228 3.78 13.62 6.39
CA GLN A 228 3.27 14.99 6.37
C GLN A 228 2.68 15.38 5.01
N ASP A 229 3.33 15.02 3.91
CA ASP A 229 2.85 15.33 2.56
C ASP A 229 1.67 14.44 2.15
N ILE A 230 1.56 13.23 2.74
CA ILE A 230 0.46 12.28 2.49
C ILE A 230 -0.79 12.65 3.30
N LEU A 231 -0.63 12.79 4.62
CA LEU A 231 -1.74 12.86 5.59
C LEU A 231 -2.24 14.28 5.81
N ILE A 232 -1.34 15.27 5.85
CA ILE A 232 -1.67 16.65 6.21
C ILE A 232 -1.79 17.52 4.96
N ALA A 233 -0.72 17.59 4.17
CA ALA A 233 -0.72 18.43 2.98
C ALA A 233 -1.47 17.79 1.80
N GLN A 234 -1.71 16.47 1.84
CA GLN A 234 -2.43 15.70 0.83
C GLN A 234 -1.94 15.99 -0.60
N LYS A 235 -0.61 16.07 -0.80
CA LYS A 235 0.04 16.38 -2.09
C LYS A 235 0.15 15.18 -3.03
N VAL A 236 -0.48 14.06 -2.69
CA VAL A 236 -0.45 12.82 -3.46
C VAL A 236 -1.88 12.34 -3.71
N GLY A 237 -2.06 11.54 -4.76
CA GLY A 237 -3.34 10.89 -5.04
C GLY A 237 -3.62 9.73 -4.09
N MET A 238 -4.81 9.16 -4.20
CA MET A 238 -5.13 7.92 -3.48
C MET A 238 -4.28 6.76 -4.04
N PRO A 239 -3.57 5.99 -3.20
CA PRO A 239 -2.77 4.89 -3.71
C PRO A 239 -3.66 3.74 -4.21
N PRO A 240 -3.15 2.89 -5.11
CA PRO A 240 -3.84 1.68 -5.54
C PRO A 240 -4.27 0.80 -4.36
N GLY A 241 -5.46 0.19 -4.45
CA GLY A 241 -6.00 -0.70 -3.41
C GLY A 241 -6.77 0.00 -2.28
N ALA A 242 -6.55 1.30 -2.03
CA ALA A 242 -7.21 2.00 -0.92
C ALA A 242 -8.72 2.24 -1.10
N ALA A 243 -9.30 1.91 -2.26
CA ALA A 243 -10.69 2.21 -2.62
C ALA A 243 -11.71 1.64 -1.62
N HIS A 244 -11.54 0.39 -1.17
CA HIS A 244 -12.49 -0.23 -0.24
C HIS A 244 -12.45 0.45 1.13
N LEU A 245 -11.26 0.59 1.72
CA LEU A 245 -11.06 1.26 3.02
C LEU A 245 -11.64 2.68 3.03
N ILE A 246 -11.29 3.48 2.03
CA ILE A 246 -11.73 4.87 1.93
C ILE A 246 -13.23 4.95 1.59
N GLY A 247 -13.74 4.04 0.78
CA GLY A 247 -15.17 3.93 0.48
C GLY A 247 -16.01 3.66 1.73
N VAL A 248 -15.55 2.74 2.59
CA VAL A 248 -16.18 2.46 3.89
C VAL A 248 -16.16 3.72 4.76
N LEU A 249 -15.00 4.33 4.95
CA LEU A 249 -14.86 5.54 5.78
C LEU A 249 -15.76 6.69 5.28
N ASN A 250 -15.80 6.95 3.97
CA ASN A 250 -16.66 7.97 3.36
C ASN A 250 -18.17 7.63 3.39
N LYS A 251 -18.54 6.35 3.57
CA LYS A 251 -19.93 5.92 3.73
C LYS A 251 -20.45 6.21 5.13
N TYR A 252 -19.61 6.04 6.16
CA TYR A 252 -20.04 6.11 7.56
C TYR A 252 -19.68 7.42 8.27
N SER A 253 -18.73 8.20 7.77
CA SER A 253 -18.39 9.53 8.29
C SER A 253 -19.33 10.63 7.76
N PRO A 254 -19.52 11.74 8.50
CA PRO A 254 -20.38 12.84 8.08
C PRO A 254 -19.73 13.57 6.90
N ARG A 255 -20.54 14.05 5.96
CA ARG A 255 -20.09 14.78 4.77
C ARG A 255 -20.21 16.30 4.89
N ALA A 256 -20.61 16.83 6.06
CA ALA A 256 -20.97 18.24 6.23
C ALA A 256 -20.54 18.82 7.60
N PRO A 257 -20.26 20.14 7.70
CA PRO A 257 -19.89 20.83 8.93
C PRO A 257 -20.84 20.61 10.12
N TYR A 258 -20.28 20.22 11.27
CA TYR A 258 -20.95 20.31 12.57
C TYR A 258 -21.16 21.80 12.88
N VAL A 259 -22.33 22.33 12.51
CA VAL A 259 -22.77 23.65 12.98
C VAL A 259 -23.20 23.46 14.43
N LYS A 260 -22.41 24.01 15.36
CA LYS A 260 -22.84 24.21 16.74
C LYS A 260 -24.15 25.03 16.67
N LYS A 261 -25.29 24.43 17.00
CA LYS A 261 -26.49 25.19 17.33
C LYS A 261 -26.32 25.84 18.70
#